data_AF-A0A4S0MQQ3-F1
#
_entry.id   AF-A0A4S0MQQ3-F1
#
_cell.length_a   1.000
_cell.length_b   1.000
_cell.length_c   1.000
_cell.angle_alpha   90.00
_cell.angle_beta   90.00
_cell.angle_gamma   90.00
#
_symmetry.space_group_name_H-M   'P 1'
#
loop_
_entity.id
_entity.type
_entity.pdbx_description
1 polymer ?
#
loop_
_entity_poly.entity_id
_entity_poly.type
_entity_poly.pdbx_seq_one_letter_code
_entity_poly.pdbx_strand_id
1 'polypeptide(L)' 'NVIERDDGVRVFITIHPSLILRIREPADKEAERERFLRDMRKVRGLMAA' A
#
# COMPACT_ATOMS: atom_id res chain seq x y z
N ASN A 1 -7.13 -0.41 5.70
CA ASN A 1 -6.74 -0.92 4.37
C ASN A 1 -7.02 -2.40 4.18
N VAL A 2 -7.20 -3.20 5.22
CA VAL A 2 -7.69 -4.59 5.06
C VAL A 2 -9.21 -4.56 5.05
N ILE A 3 -9.80 -5.21 4.06
CA ILE A 3 -11.24 -5.52 4.01
C ILE A 3 -11.40 -7.04 3.96
N GLU A 4 -12.44 -7.54 4.61
CA GLU A 4 -12.87 -8.93 4.45
C GLU A 4 -14.03 -8.94 3.47
N ARG A 5 -13.93 -9.79 2.45
CA ARG A 5 -14.99 -9.99 1.47
C ARG A 5 -15.92 -11.09 1.97
N ASP A 6 -17.15 -11.11 1.45
CA ASP A 6 -18.17 -12.10 1.82
C ASP A 6 -17.76 -13.56 1.52
N ASP A 7 -16.73 -13.75 0.68
CA ASP A 7 -16.10 -15.05 0.38
C ASP A 7 -14.98 -15.44 1.37
N GLY A 8 -14.81 -14.69 2.47
CA GLY A 8 -13.79 -14.93 3.49
C GLY A 8 -12.37 -14.50 3.08
N VAL A 9 -12.20 -13.93 1.89
CA VAL A 9 -10.89 -13.45 1.42
C VAL A 9 -10.58 -12.09 2.03
N ARG A 10 -9.44 -12.01 2.74
CA ARG A 10 -8.88 -10.74 3.23
C ARG A 10 -8.12 -10.04 2.10
N VAL A 11 -8.52 -8.82 1.78
CA VAL A 11 -7.89 -7.99 0.73
C VAL A 11 -7.24 -6.78 1.35
N PHE A 12 -5.97 -6.52 1.02
CA PHE A 12 -5.25 -5.31 1.40
C PHE A 12 -5.24 -4.31 0.24
N ILE A 13 -5.81 -3.12 0.42
CA ILE A 13 -5.90 -2.08 -0.62
C ILE A 13 -4.85 -0.99 -0.39
N THR A 14 -4.10 -0.64 -1.44
CA THR A 14 -3.16 0.50 -1.46
C THR A 14 -3.10 1.13 -2.85
N ILE A 15 -2.29 2.18 -3.01
CA ILE A 15 -2.07 2.84 -4.30
C ILE A 15 -1.31 1.93 -5.27
N HIS A 16 -1.51 2.12 -6.58
CA HIS A 16 -0.64 1.50 -7.57
C HIS A 16 0.72 2.25 -7.62
N PRO A 17 1.87 1.56 -7.61
CA PRO A 17 3.19 2.22 -7.52
C PRO A 17 3.51 3.13 -8.72
N SER A 18 2.87 2.93 -9.87
CA SER A 18 3.02 3.84 -11.02
C SER A 18 2.54 5.27 -10.73
N LEU A 19 1.69 5.48 -9.71
CA LEU A 19 1.29 6.81 -9.25
C LEU A 19 2.52 7.60 -8.78
N ILE A 20 3.39 6.98 -7.97
CA ILE A 20 4.59 7.61 -7.40
C ILE A 20 5.52 8.13 -8.50
N LEU A 21 5.58 7.41 -9.62
CA LEU A 21 6.41 7.79 -10.79
C LEU A 21 5.89 9.04 -11.51
N ARG A 22 4.62 9.40 -11.31
CA ARG A 22 3.95 10.51 -12.00
C ARG A 22 3.85 11.78 -11.14
N ILE A 23 4.19 11.71 -9.85
CA ILE A 23 4.17 12.87 -8.96
C ILE A 23 5.34 13.78 -9.27
N ARG A 24 5.05 15.08 -9.46
CA ARG A 24 6.04 16.11 -9.80
C ARG A 24 6.70 16.73 -8.57
N GLU A 25 5.90 17.06 -7.55
CA GLU A 25 6.38 17.66 -6.30
C GLU A 25 7.21 16.62 -5.52
N PRO A 26 8.50 16.86 -5.27
CA PRO A 26 9.36 15.91 -4.56
C PRO A 26 8.85 15.52 -3.19
N ALA A 27 8.30 16.47 -2.41
CA ALA A 27 7.78 16.18 -1.08
C ALA A 27 6.59 15.20 -1.13
N ASP A 28 5.66 15.42 -2.04
CA ASP A 28 4.49 14.55 -2.23
C ASP A 28 4.90 13.16 -2.75
N LYS A 29 5.88 13.11 -3.64
CA LYS A 29 6.42 11.84 -4.17
C LYS A 29 7.01 11.00 -3.05
N GLU A 30 7.79 11.62 -2.17
CA GLU A 30 8.42 10.94 -1.05
C GLU A 30 7.37 10.49 -0.02
N ALA A 31 6.39 11.34 0.29
CA ALA A 31 5.29 10.99 1.18
C ALA A 31 4.51 9.75 0.69
N GLU A 32 4.18 9.69 -0.60
CA GLU A 32 3.50 8.52 -1.19
C GLU A 32 4.40 7.28 -1.24
N ARG A 33 5.71 7.47 -1.52
CA ARG A 33 6.68 6.38 -1.48
C ARG A 33 6.80 5.77 -0.09
N GLU A 34 6.86 6.60 0.95
CA GLU A 34 6.88 6.12 2.33
C GLU A 34 5.58 5.44 2.73
N ARG A 35 4.44 6.01 2.34
CA ARG A 35 3.11 5.42 2.59
C ARG A 35 3.02 4.03 1.97
N PHE A 36 3.42 3.87 0.71
CA PHE A 36 3.46 2.57 0.03
C PHE A 36 4.39 1.58 0.73
N LEU A 37 5.59 2.02 1.15
CA LEU A 37 6.52 1.16 1.87
C LEU A 37 5.96 0.69 3.23
N ARG A 38 5.28 1.56 3.97
CA ARG A 38 4.60 1.19 5.22
C ARG A 38 3.52 0.13 4.97
N ASP A 39 2.78 0.26 3.87
CA ASP A 39 1.77 -0.73 3.48
C ASP A 39 2.40 -2.09 3.11
N MET A 40 3.50 -2.12 2.35
CA MET A 40 4.20 -3.37 2.04
C MET A 40 4.75 -4.08 3.29
N ARG A 41 5.24 -3.32 4.28
CA ARG A 41 5.67 -3.88 5.57
C ARG A 41 4.51 -4.51 6.34
N LYS A 42 3.31 -3.91 6.30
CA LYS A 42 2.10 -4.50 6.90
C LYS A 42 1.72 -5.80 6.20
N VAL A 43 1.73 -5.82 4.86
CA VAL A 43 1.46 -7.04 4.08
C VAL A 43 2.44 -8.16 4.45
N ARG A 44 3.75 -7.86 4.54
CA ARG A 44 4.75 -8.83 5.01
C ARG A 44 4.41 -9.41 6.38
N GLY A 45 3.98 -8.57 7.32
CA GLY A 45 3.56 -9.02 8.65
C GLY A 45 2.33 -9.94 8.60
N LEU A 46 1.35 -9.63 7.76
CA LEU A 46 0.15 -10.45 7.56
C LEU A 46 0.43 -11.81 6.91
N MET A 47 1.49 -11.91 6.09
CA MET A 47 1.91 -13.17 5.44
C MET A 47 2.72 -14.08 6.36
N ALA A 48 3.30 -13.55 7.45
CA ALA A 48 4.12 -14.31 8.39
C ALA A 48 3.30 -14.92 9.55
N ALA A 49 2.00 -14.64 9.59
CA ALA A 49 1.03 -15.15 10.57
C ALA A 49 0.20 -16.28 9.96
#